data_AF-B9F014-F1
#
_entry.id   AF-B9F014-F1
#
_cell.length_a   1.000
_cell.length_b   1.000
_cell.length_c   1.000
_cell.angle_alpha   90.00
_cell.angle_beta   90.00
_cell.angle_gamma   90.00
#
_symmetry.space_group_name_H-M   'P 1'
#
loop_
_entity.id
_entity.type
_entity.pdbx_description
1 polymer ?
#
loop_
_entity_poly.entity_id
_entity_poly.type
_entity_poly.pdbx_seq_one_letter_code
_entity_poly.pdbx_strand_id
1 'polypeptide(L)'
;MEPHIPDKYLGNCIGTCFASAPRMDIAATGADGLFAACAAIAAAVDEGMRYDQGYWDRCREHRAEVTTWPLSVAGSPRFRVYDVDFGFGSPAKVEIVSVAKTGAMSVAEGRGGCSGGIEIEVGIALSPERMERFRRCFRDEVAWLSS
;
A
#
# COMPACT_ATOMS: atom_id res chain seq x y z
N MET A 1 17.91 -10.84 4.43
CA MET A 1 18.23 -12.27 4.29
C MET A 1 19.61 -12.37 3.69
N GLU A 2 20.49 -13.13 4.34
CA GLU A 2 21.84 -13.37 3.85
C GLU A 2 22.02 -14.87 3.57
N PRO A 3 22.51 -15.25 2.37
CA PRO A 3 22.79 -14.37 1.24
C PRO A 3 21.50 -13.81 0.58
N HIS A 4 21.67 -12.76 -0.24
CA HIS A 4 20.57 -12.21 -1.03
C HIS A 4 19.94 -13.29 -1.92
N ILE A 5 18.61 -13.28 -2.01
CA ILE A 5 17.90 -14.15 -2.94
C ILE A 5 18.22 -13.70 -4.38
N PRO A 6 18.56 -14.64 -5.29
CA PRO A 6 18.84 -14.28 -6.67
C PRO A 6 17.65 -13.58 -7.36
N ASP A 7 17.92 -12.58 -8.19
CA ASP A 7 16.88 -11.83 -8.93
C ASP A 7 16.00 -12.73 -9.82
N LYS A 8 16.52 -13.89 -10.25
CA LYS A 8 15.83 -14.88 -11.08
C LYS A 8 15.16 -16.00 -10.28
N TYR A 9 15.07 -15.87 -8.96
CA TYR A 9 14.40 -16.86 -8.12
C TYR A 9 12.91 -16.98 -8.50
N LEU A 10 12.49 -18.21 -8.79
CA LEU A 10 11.10 -18.53 -9.12
C LEU A 10 10.39 -19.06 -7.87
N GLY A 11 9.67 -18.19 -7.15
CA GLY A 11 8.92 -18.55 -5.96
C GLY A 11 8.48 -17.32 -5.18
N ASN A 12 8.03 -17.53 -3.93
CA ASN A 12 7.61 -16.45 -3.06
C ASN A 12 8.74 -16.03 -2.13
N CYS A 13 9.08 -14.74 -2.15
CA CYS A 13 9.97 -14.09 -1.20
C CYS A 13 9.27 -12.84 -0.65
N ILE A 14 8.16 -13.05 0.05
CA ILE A 14 7.30 -11.98 0.54
C ILE A 14 7.23 -12.08 2.06
N GLY A 15 7.44 -10.94 2.74
CA GLY A 15 7.15 -10.76 4.15
C GLY A 15 5.94 -9.85 4.34
N THR A 16 5.30 -9.96 5.50
CA THR A 16 4.23 -9.08 5.98
C THR A 16 4.77 -8.06 6.97
N CYS A 17 4.19 -6.86 6.96
CA CYS A 17 4.35 -5.84 8.00
C CYS A 17 2.94 -5.47 8.49
N PHE A 18 2.76 -5.31 9.79
CA PHE A 18 1.48 -4.95 10.39
C PHE A 18 1.58 -3.59 11.07
N ALA A 19 0.97 -2.58 10.47
CA ALA A 19 0.88 -1.26 11.08
C ALA A 19 -0.41 -1.17 11.90
N SER A 20 -0.30 -0.64 13.12
CA SER A 20 -1.43 -0.39 14.01
C SER A 20 -1.25 0.94 14.72
N ALA A 21 -2.33 1.70 14.84
CA ALA A 21 -2.40 2.89 15.66
C ALA A 21 -3.84 3.08 16.18
N PRO A 22 -4.03 3.78 17.31
CA PRO A 22 -5.37 4.09 17.81
C PRO A 22 -6.21 4.77 16.74
N ARG A 23 -7.47 4.33 16.59
CA ARG A 23 -8.40 4.91 15.62
C ARG A 23 -8.54 6.42 15.78
N MET A 24 -8.50 6.93 17.02
CA MET A 24 -8.61 8.36 17.31
C MET A 24 -7.43 9.14 16.75
N ASP A 25 -6.23 8.57 16.78
CA ASP A 25 -5.02 9.21 16.27
C ASP A 25 -5.05 9.22 14.74
N ILE A 26 -5.40 8.10 14.10
CA ILE A 26 -5.54 8.01 12.63
C ILE A 26 -6.67 8.94 12.13
N ALA A 27 -7.74 9.07 12.89
CA ALA A 27 -8.90 9.91 12.54
C ALA A 27 -8.73 11.38 12.97
N ALA A 28 -7.57 11.76 13.53
CA ALA A 28 -7.28 13.16 13.82
C ALA A 28 -7.26 13.97 12.52
N THR A 29 -7.81 15.18 12.57
CA THR A 29 -7.94 16.06 11.41
C THR A 29 -6.62 16.73 11.05
N GLY A 30 -6.40 17.00 9.76
CA GLY A 30 -5.21 17.68 9.28
C GLY A 30 -3.96 16.80 9.37
N ALA A 31 -2.80 17.43 9.60
CA ALA A 31 -1.50 16.76 9.53
C ALA A 31 -1.33 15.62 10.56
N ASP A 32 -1.97 15.72 11.72
CA ASP A 32 -1.73 14.82 12.85
C ASP A 32 -2.15 13.38 12.53
N GLY A 33 -3.31 13.21 11.89
CA GLY A 33 -3.78 11.87 11.50
C GLY A 33 -2.92 11.24 10.41
N LEU A 34 -2.49 12.05 9.44
CA LEU A 34 -1.54 11.62 8.41
C LEU A 34 -0.19 11.22 9.02
N PHE A 35 0.35 12.04 9.93
CA PHE A 35 1.61 11.76 10.60
C PHE A 35 1.53 10.50 11.46
N ALA A 36 0.45 10.33 12.23
CA ALA A 36 0.23 9.13 13.02
C ALA A 36 0.19 7.87 12.15
N ALA A 37 -0.53 7.90 11.02
CA ALA A 37 -0.57 6.80 10.06
C ALA A 37 0.80 6.52 9.43
N CYS A 38 1.50 7.56 8.97
CA CYS A 38 2.84 7.44 8.38
C CYS A 38 3.86 6.88 9.37
N ALA A 39 3.85 7.36 10.62
CA ALA A 39 4.75 6.90 11.67
C ALA A 39 4.49 5.41 11.99
N ALA A 40 3.23 5.00 12.11
CA ALA A 40 2.87 3.61 12.34
C ALA A 40 3.32 2.69 11.19
N ILE A 41 3.12 3.12 9.94
CA ILE A 41 3.56 2.37 8.75
C ILE A 41 5.09 2.29 8.70
N ALA A 42 5.80 3.40 8.94
CA ALA A 42 7.26 3.43 8.93
C ALA A 42 7.85 2.52 10.01
N ALA A 43 7.31 2.54 11.23
CA ALA A 43 7.72 1.64 12.31
C ALA A 43 7.49 0.17 11.95
N ALA A 44 6.32 -0.15 11.38
CA ALA A 44 6.00 -1.52 10.97
C ALA A 44 6.92 -2.03 9.83
N VAL A 45 7.29 -1.16 8.89
CA VAL A 45 8.24 -1.50 7.82
C VAL A 45 9.64 -1.71 8.40
N ASP A 46 10.11 -0.84 9.29
CA ASP A 46 11.42 -0.99 9.94
C ASP A 46 11.51 -2.28 10.75
N GLU A 47 10.47 -2.63 11.51
CA GLU A 47 10.38 -3.91 12.20
C GLU A 47 10.36 -5.09 11.23
N GLY A 48 9.51 -5.03 10.19
CA GLY A 48 9.38 -6.12 9.22
C GLY A 48 10.64 -6.37 8.38
N MET A 49 11.51 -5.37 8.25
CA MET A 49 12.81 -5.49 7.60
C MET A 49 13.87 -6.17 8.50
N ARG A 50 13.67 -6.20 9.83
CA ARG A 50 14.50 -6.97 10.78
C ARG A 50 14.09 -8.43 10.78
N TYR A 51 14.34 -9.12 9.67
CA TYR A 51 14.07 -10.55 9.55
C TYR A 51 14.99 -11.34 10.48
N ASP A 52 14.42 -11.86 11.57
CA ASP A 52 15.07 -12.70 12.58
C ASP A 52 14.30 -14.01 12.80
N GLN A 53 14.79 -14.87 13.69
CA GLN A 53 14.21 -16.18 13.95
C GLN A 53 12.77 -16.12 14.50
N GLY A 54 12.39 -15.04 15.17
CA GLY A 54 11.05 -14.81 15.73
C GLY A 54 10.12 -14.02 14.80
N TYR A 55 10.56 -13.66 13.60
CA TYR A 55 9.78 -12.84 12.66
C TYR A 55 8.37 -13.42 12.39
N TRP A 56 8.29 -14.72 12.13
CA TRP A 56 7.02 -15.39 11.82
C TRP A 56 6.11 -15.51 13.05
N ASP A 57 6.69 -15.67 14.24
CA ASP A 57 5.94 -15.70 15.49
C ASP A 57 5.33 -14.32 15.77
N ARG A 58 6.12 -13.24 15.62
CA ARG A 58 5.60 -11.86 15.71
C ARG A 58 4.50 -11.59 14.69
N CYS A 59 4.67 -12.01 13.43
CA CYS A 59 3.63 -11.86 12.41
C CYS A 59 2.34 -12.60 12.80
N ARG A 60 2.47 -13.77 13.42
CA ARG A 60 1.32 -14.57 13.88
C ARG A 60 0.62 -13.90 15.07
N GLU A 61 1.36 -13.32 15.99
CA GLU A 61 0.84 -12.55 17.13
C GLU A 61 0.07 -11.33 16.64
N HIS A 62 0.67 -10.49 15.79
CA HIS A 62 0.00 -9.34 15.19
C HIS A 62 -1.29 -9.74 14.46
N ARG A 63 -1.25 -10.84 13.69
CA ARG A 63 -2.45 -11.36 13.01
C ARG A 63 -3.55 -11.78 13.99
N ALA A 64 -3.21 -12.27 15.18
CA ALA A 64 -4.16 -12.67 16.19
C ALA A 64 -4.82 -11.48 16.91
N GLU A 65 -4.12 -10.34 16.99
CA GLU A 65 -4.63 -9.10 17.61
C GLU A 65 -5.60 -8.33 16.69
N VAL A 66 -5.55 -8.60 15.39
CA VAL A 66 -6.39 -7.95 14.39
C VAL A 66 -7.85 -8.44 14.51
N THR A 67 -8.68 -7.64 15.19
CA THR A 67 -10.10 -7.95 15.44
C THR A 67 -11.03 -7.68 14.25
N THR A 68 -10.56 -6.91 13.27
CA THR A 68 -11.29 -6.55 12.05
C THR A 68 -10.40 -6.70 10.83
N TRP A 69 -10.98 -6.99 9.66
CA TRP A 69 -10.18 -7.21 8.45
C TRP A 69 -9.29 -5.99 8.16
N PRO A 70 -7.95 -6.14 8.16
CA PRO A 70 -7.05 -5.02 8.00
C PRO A 70 -7.08 -4.55 6.54
N LEU A 71 -6.89 -3.24 6.34
CA LEU A 71 -6.62 -2.73 5.00
C LEU A 71 -5.29 -3.30 4.52
N SER A 72 -5.32 -4.08 3.44
CA SER A 72 -4.12 -4.66 2.84
C SER A 72 -3.78 -3.96 1.53
N VAL A 73 -2.50 -3.97 1.18
CA VAL A 73 -1.98 -3.37 -0.06
C VAL A 73 -1.56 -4.49 -1.01
N ALA A 74 -2.02 -4.41 -2.26
CA ALA A 74 -1.63 -5.27 -3.36
C ALA A 74 -0.77 -4.48 -4.35
N GLY A 75 0.30 -5.09 -4.84
CA GLY A 75 1.22 -4.44 -5.78
C GLY A 75 2.35 -3.67 -5.10
N SER A 76 3.19 -3.05 -5.93
CA SER A 76 4.32 -2.22 -5.52
C SER A 76 4.69 -1.29 -6.67
N PRO A 77 5.00 0.00 -6.41
CA PRO A 77 5.55 0.90 -7.44
C PRO A 77 6.87 0.41 -8.05
N ARG A 78 7.52 -0.59 -7.43
CA ARG A 78 8.75 -1.19 -7.96
C ARG A 78 8.50 -2.27 -9.02
N PHE A 79 7.26 -2.70 -9.22
CA PHE A 79 6.95 -3.74 -10.21
C PHE A 79 7.01 -3.25 -11.65
N ARG A 80 6.91 -1.93 -11.89
CA ARG A 80 7.10 -1.34 -13.23
C ARG A 80 6.13 -1.98 -14.24
N VAL A 81 4.88 -2.17 -13.82
CA VAL A 81 3.80 -2.75 -14.63
C VAL A 81 3.53 -1.96 -15.91
N TYR A 82 3.81 -0.66 -15.92
CA TYR A 82 3.68 0.18 -17.11
C TYR A 82 4.85 0.07 -18.09
N ASP A 83 5.96 -0.58 -17.72
CA ASP A 83 7.10 -0.82 -18.64
C ASP A 83 6.90 -2.05 -19.53
N VAL A 84 5.79 -2.77 -19.36
CA VAL A 84 5.47 -3.94 -20.18
C VAL A 84 5.06 -3.49 -21.59
N ASP A 85 5.89 -3.78 -22.58
CA ASP A 85 5.61 -3.51 -24.00
C ASP A 85 5.62 -4.80 -24.81
N PHE A 86 4.46 -5.16 -25.38
CA PHE A 86 4.30 -6.32 -26.27
C PHE A 86 4.51 -5.98 -27.76
N GLY A 87 5.03 -4.79 -28.07
CA GLY A 87 5.22 -4.26 -29.44
C GLY A 87 4.18 -3.23 -29.85
N PHE A 88 3.28 -2.81 -28.95
CA PHE A 88 2.23 -1.84 -29.22
C PHE A 88 2.33 -0.61 -28.30
N GLY A 89 3.43 -0.48 -27.55
CA GLY A 89 3.63 0.54 -26.54
C GLY A 89 3.15 0.10 -25.15
N SER A 90 3.39 0.96 -24.17
CA SER A 90 3.11 0.71 -22.76
C SER A 90 1.60 0.74 -22.43
N PRO A 91 1.16 0.02 -21.38
CA PRO A 91 -0.25 -0.15 -21.05
C PRO A 91 -0.94 1.18 -20.78
N ALA A 92 -2.14 1.40 -21.34
CA ALA A 92 -2.92 2.62 -21.10
C ALA A 92 -3.37 2.77 -19.63
N LYS A 93 -3.68 1.66 -18.97
CA LYS A 93 -4.10 1.58 -17.57
C LYS A 93 -3.79 0.17 -17.05
N VAL A 94 -3.39 0.07 -15.78
CA VAL A 94 -3.26 -1.19 -15.05
C VAL A 94 -4.27 -1.22 -13.91
N GLU A 95 -4.95 -2.36 -13.75
CA GLU A 95 -5.94 -2.60 -12.70
C GLU A 95 -5.71 -3.98 -12.06
N ILE A 96 -5.56 -4.02 -10.73
CA ILE A 96 -5.48 -5.28 -9.99
C ILE A 96 -6.89 -5.69 -9.59
N VAL A 97 -7.59 -6.38 -10.48
CA VAL A 97 -9.03 -6.71 -10.31
C VAL A 97 -9.35 -7.54 -9.06
N SER A 98 -8.38 -8.30 -8.54
CA SER A 98 -8.56 -9.13 -7.33
C SER A 98 -8.86 -8.30 -6.08
N VAL A 99 -8.46 -7.03 -6.04
CA VAL A 99 -8.69 -6.15 -4.87
C VAL A 99 -10.17 -5.91 -4.58
N ALA A 100 -11.02 -5.98 -5.60
CA ALA A 100 -12.48 -5.87 -5.43
C ALA A 100 -13.06 -7.01 -4.58
N LYS A 101 -12.45 -8.20 -4.65
CA LYS A 101 -12.87 -9.35 -3.85
C LYS A 101 -12.23 -9.36 -2.47
N THR A 102 -10.97 -8.94 -2.35
CA THR A 102 -10.20 -9.03 -1.10
C THR A 102 -10.37 -7.84 -0.18
N GLY A 103 -10.89 -6.71 -0.69
CA GLY A 103 -10.95 -5.44 0.03
C GLY A 103 -9.58 -4.77 0.19
N ALA A 104 -8.58 -5.24 -0.54
CA ALA A 104 -7.27 -4.60 -0.60
C ALA A 104 -7.35 -3.26 -1.37
N MET A 105 -6.30 -2.45 -1.24
CA MET A 105 -6.01 -1.37 -2.16
C MET A 105 -4.87 -1.79 -3.09
N SER A 106 -4.92 -1.43 -4.37
CA SER A 106 -3.81 -1.63 -5.29
C SER A 106 -2.88 -0.43 -5.29
N VAL A 107 -1.59 -0.66 -5.41
CA VAL A 107 -0.56 0.37 -5.57
C VAL A 107 0.37 -0.03 -6.71
N ALA A 108 0.57 0.89 -7.65
CA ALA A 108 1.49 0.76 -8.78
C ALA A 108 2.19 2.10 -9.03
N GLU A 109 3.26 2.10 -9.81
CA GLU A 109 3.80 3.35 -10.36
C GLU A 109 2.80 3.95 -11.35
N GLY A 110 2.77 5.28 -11.45
CA GLY A 110 2.01 5.96 -12.49
C GLY A 110 2.69 5.86 -13.85
N ARG A 111 1.96 6.22 -14.91
CA ARG A 111 2.49 6.23 -16.29
C ARG A 111 3.66 7.18 -16.54
N GLY A 112 3.97 8.09 -15.60
CA GLY A 112 5.03 9.08 -15.75
C GLY A 112 4.58 10.21 -16.67
N GLY A 113 4.25 11.35 -16.09
CA GLY A 113 4.08 12.62 -16.79
C GLY A 113 5.40 13.38 -16.98
N CYS A 114 5.32 14.50 -17.71
CA CYS A 114 6.45 15.38 -18.05
C CYS A 114 7.22 15.99 -16.86
N SER A 115 6.80 15.73 -15.62
CA SER A 115 7.28 16.42 -14.41
C SER A 115 8.43 15.72 -13.67
N GLY A 116 8.91 14.55 -14.13
CA GLY A 116 10.08 13.88 -13.54
C GLY A 116 9.92 13.41 -12.09
N GLY A 117 8.71 13.54 -11.51
CA GLY A 117 8.37 13.06 -10.18
C GLY A 117 7.99 11.58 -10.19
N ILE A 118 8.11 10.93 -9.03
CA ILE A 118 7.56 9.58 -8.81
C ILE A 118 6.04 9.72 -8.72
N GLU A 119 5.34 9.25 -9.75
CA GLU A 119 3.88 9.13 -9.72
C GLU A 119 3.50 7.76 -9.14
N ILE A 120 2.47 7.75 -8.29
CA ILE A 120 1.91 6.53 -7.70
C ILE A 120 0.42 6.49 -8.04
N GLU A 121 -0.02 5.37 -8.60
CA GLU A 121 -1.44 5.08 -8.81
C GLU A 121 -1.95 4.19 -7.68
N VAL A 122 -3.07 4.61 -7.09
CA VAL A 122 -3.78 3.86 -6.04
C VAL A 122 -5.16 3.47 -6.57
N GLY A 123 -5.48 2.17 -6.53
CA GLY A 123 -6.79 1.64 -6.90
C GLY A 123 -7.54 1.12 -5.68
N ILE A 124 -8.81 1.50 -5.56
CA ILE A 124 -9.66 1.12 -4.42
C ILE A 124 -11.02 0.71 -4.98
N ALA A 125 -11.52 -0.44 -4.52
CA ALA A 125 -12.83 -0.95 -4.88
C ALA A 125 -13.77 -0.90 -3.67
N LEU A 126 -14.84 -0.11 -3.76
CA LEU A 126 -15.84 0.07 -2.71
C LEU A 126 -17.25 0.03 -3.32
N SER A 127 -18.28 -0.17 -2.48
CA SER A 127 -19.66 0.04 -2.92
C SER A 127 -19.87 1.50 -3.34
N PRO A 128 -20.86 1.80 -4.22
CA PRO A 128 -21.06 3.16 -4.73
C PRO A 128 -21.16 4.23 -3.63
N GLU A 129 -21.94 3.97 -2.58
CA GLU A 129 -22.11 4.88 -1.44
C GLU A 129 -20.80 5.13 -0.67
N ARG A 130 -20.02 4.06 -0.45
CA ARG A 130 -18.73 4.16 0.25
C ARG A 130 -17.69 4.87 -0.62
N MET A 131 -17.71 4.64 -1.92
CA MET A 131 -16.83 5.32 -2.86
C MET A 131 -17.12 6.82 -2.91
N GLU A 132 -18.39 7.22 -2.92
CA GLU A 132 -18.76 8.64 -2.89
C GLU A 132 -18.25 9.32 -1.62
N ARG A 133 -18.45 8.67 -0.46
CA ARG A 133 -17.93 9.17 0.81
C ARG A 133 -16.40 9.25 0.81
N PHE A 134 -15.72 8.23 0.29
CA PHE A 134 -14.25 8.21 0.17
C PHE A 134 -13.75 9.38 -0.68
N ARG A 135 -14.36 9.60 -1.86
CA ARG A 135 -13.99 10.68 -2.78
C ARG A 135 -14.13 12.05 -2.15
N ARG A 136 -15.16 12.26 -1.33
CA ARG A 136 -15.35 13.50 -0.59
C ARG A 136 -14.23 13.71 0.42
N CYS A 137 -14.01 12.73 1.32
CA CYS A 137 -12.95 12.83 2.33
C CYS A 137 -11.57 13.03 1.69
N PHE A 138 -11.24 12.26 0.65
CA PHE A 138 -9.95 12.37 -0.02
C PHE A 138 -9.73 13.75 -0.64
N ARG A 139 -10.77 14.34 -1.24
CA ARG A 139 -10.69 15.68 -1.82
C ARG A 139 -10.46 16.74 -0.74
N ASP A 140 -11.19 16.64 0.36
CA ASP A 140 -11.11 17.61 1.47
C ASP A 140 -9.69 17.59 2.09
N GLU A 141 -9.10 16.42 2.29
CA GLU A 141 -7.75 16.27 2.85
C GLU A 141 -6.63 16.67 1.86
N VAL A 142 -6.77 16.34 0.58
CA VAL A 142 -5.76 16.72 -0.44
C VAL A 142 -5.77 18.21 -0.73
N ALA A 143 -6.94 18.86 -0.67
CA ALA A 143 -7.02 20.31 -0.81
C ALA A 143 -6.19 21.04 0.26
N TRP A 144 -6.18 20.52 1.50
CA TRP A 144 -5.36 21.05 2.58
C TRP A 144 -3.85 20.92 2.30
N LEU A 145 -3.38 19.83 1.68
CA LEU A 145 -1.97 19.65 1.27
C LEU A 145 -1.53 20.60 0.15
N SER A 146 -2.50 21.18 -0.57
CA SER A 146 -2.26 22.08 -1.72
C SER A 146 -2.29 23.57 -1.32
N SER A 147 -2.57 23.87 -0.04
CA SER A 147 -2.78 25.21 0.51
C SER A 147 -1.52 25.74 1.19
#